data_AF-A0A933ECE0-F1
#
_entry.id   AF-A0A933ECE0-F1
#
_cell.length_a   1.000
_cell.length_b   1.000
_cell.length_c   1.000
_cell.angle_alpha   90.00
_cell.angle_beta   90.00
_cell.angle_gamma   90.00
#
_symmetry.space_group_name_H-M   'P 1'
#
loop_
_entity.id
_entity.type
_entity.pdbx_description
1 polymer ?
#
loop_
_entity_poly.entity_id
_entity_poly.type
_entity_poly.pdbx_seq_one_letter_code
_entity_poly.pdbx_strand_id
1 'polypeptide(L)'
;MLWNIVPWYLGTGVRIRAAQAADVQEGLLYLSPLLRLLERLKMVMLVGKKAQSAHAAIAAMVEVPILHTYHPSNLFLNRRPDNRTRLLYDLSTLKAHLPDAF
;
A
#
# COMPACT_ATOMS: atom_id res chain seq x y z
N MET A 1 2.90 2.02 -10.63
CA MET A 1 2.86 0.55 -10.47
C MET A 1 2.02 0.21 -9.25
N LEU A 2 1.27 -0.89 -9.26
CA LEU A 2 0.52 -1.40 -8.11
C LEU A 2 1.18 -2.69 -7.62
N TRP A 3 1.35 -2.84 -6.31
CA TRP A 3 1.94 -4.03 -5.68
C TRP A 3 1.22 -4.34 -4.37
N ASN A 4 0.99 -5.62 -4.10
CA ASN A 4 0.40 -6.07 -2.84
C ASN A 4 1.50 -6.34 -1.82
N ILE A 5 1.37 -5.79 -0.61
CA ILE A 5 2.34 -6.03 0.47
C ILE A 5 2.47 -7.53 0.83
N VAL A 6 1.42 -8.31 0.54
CA VAL A 6 1.47 -9.77 0.48
C VAL A 6 1.16 -10.18 -0.96
N PRO A 7 2.17 -10.58 -1.75
CA PRO A 7 2.00 -10.79 -3.19
C PRO A 7 1.37 -12.14 -3.58
N TRP A 8 1.01 -12.99 -2.61
CA TRP A 8 0.29 -14.25 -2.84
C TRP A 8 -1.13 -14.20 -2.30
N TYR A 9 -1.93 -15.20 -2.71
CA TYR A 9 -3.30 -15.35 -2.27
C TYR A 9 -3.38 -15.93 -0.86
N LEU A 10 -4.05 -15.22 0.06
CA LEU A 10 -4.24 -15.61 1.46
C LEU A 10 -5.58 -16.32 1.69
N GLY A 11 -5.92 -17.30 0.88
CA GLY A 11 -7.21 -17.98 1.01
C GLY A 11 -7.22 -19.39 0.48
N THR A 12 -8.40 -20.00 0.50
CA THR A 12 -8.64 -21.38 0.02
C THR A 12 -9.46 -21.42 -1.27
N GLY A 13 -9.59 -20.29 -1.98
CA GLY A 13 -10.41 -20.12 -3.19
C GLY A 13 -11.86 -19.77 -2.85
N VAL A 14 -12.35 -20.21 -1.68
CA VAL A 14 -13.71 -19.94 -1.18
C VAL A 14 -13.74 -18.74 -0.24
N ARG A 15 -12.66 -18.53 0.53
CA ARG A 15 -12.57 -17.44 1.51
C ARG A 15 -11.16 -16.90 1.60
N ILE A 16 -11.05 -15.57 1.63
CA ILE A 16 -9.81 -14.85 1.90
C ILE A 16 -9.73 -14.59 3.40
N ARG A 17 -8.60 -14.94 4.03
CA ARG A 17 -8.29 -14.56 5.41
C ARG A 17 -7.59 -13.21 5.46
N ALA A 18 -7.64 -12.56 6.62
CA ALA A 18 -6.87 -11.35 6.84
C ALA A 18 -5.36 -11.65 6.85
N ALA A 19 -4.55 -10.75 6.28
CA ALA A 19 -3.11 -10.76 6.43
C ALA A 19 -2.70 -10.56 7.90
N GLN A 20 -1.76 -11.38 8.35
CA GLN A 20 -1.11 -11.32 9.65
C GLN A 20 0.25 -10.63 9.51
N ALA A 21 0.90 -10.35 10.64
CA ALA A 21 2.20 -9.71 10.64
C ALA A 21 3.26 -10.56 9.93
N ALA A 22 3.24 -11.89 10.13
CA ALA A 22 4.15 -12.82 9.47
C ALA A 22 4.03 -12.78 7.94
N ASP A 23 2.81 -12.72 7.40
CA ASP A 23 2.61 -12.62 5.94
C ASP A 23 3.24 -11.35 5.38
N VAL A 24 3.12 -10.22 6.10
CA VAL A 24 3.73 -8.95 5.69
C VAL A 24 5.25 -9.03 5.75
N GLN A 25 5.82 -9.64 6.79
CA GLN A 25 7.27 -9.82 6.90
C GLN A 25 7.84 -10.69 5.78
N GLU A 26 7.15 -11.79 5.45
CA GLU A 26 7.53 -12.63 4.33
C GLU A 26 7.36 -11.89 2.99
N GLY A 27 6.29 -11.11 2.84
CA GLY A 27 6.04 -10.31 1.64
C GLY A 27 7.12 -9.26 1.37
N LEU A 28 7.72 -8.71 2.43
CA LEU A 28 8.84 -7.77 2.32
C LEU A 28 10.09 -8.38 1.67
N LEU A 29 10.29 -9.70 1.80
CA LEU A 29 11.40 -10.39 1.13
C LEU A 29 11.28 -10.31 -0.39
N TYR A 30 10.06 -10.29 -0.92
CA TYR A 30 9.78 -10.14 -2.36
C TYR A 30 9.76 -8.66 -2.80
N LEU A 31 9.39 -7.75 -1.90
CA LEU A 31 9.37 -6.33 -2.21
C LEU A 31 10.78 -5.74 -2.36
N SER A 32 11.74 -6.16 -1.54
CA SER A 32 13.12 -5.66 -1.57
C SER A 32 13.80 -5.75 -2.96
N PRO A 33 13.84 -6.92 -3.64
CA PRO A 33 14.44 -7.00 -4.97
C PRO A 33 13.65 -6.21 -6.02
N LEU A 34 12.31 -6.16 -5.90
CA LEU A 34 11.48 -5.35 -6.80
C LEU A 34 11.82 -3.86 -6.71
N LEU A 35 11.96 -3.32 -5.49
CA LEU A 35 12.31 -1.91 -5.28
C LEU A 35 13.65 -1.54 -5.94
N ARG A 36 14.62 -2.46 -5.94
CA ARG A 36 15.93 -2.26 -6.60
C ARG A 36 15.82 -2.16 -8.13
N LEU A 37 14.81 -2.78 -8.73
CA LEU A 37 14.57 -2.71 -10.18
C LEU A 37 13.86 -1.41 -10.59
N LEU A 38 13.27 -0.68 -9.64
CA LEU A 38 12.56 0.57 -9.89
C LEU A 38 13.51 1.77 -9.77
N GLU A 39 14.49 1.86 -10.66
CA GLU A 39 15.53 2.92 -10.63
C GLU A 39 14.97 4.35 -10.69
N ARG A 40 13.75 4.50 -11.22
CA ARG A 40 13.04 5.78 -11.33
C ARG A 40 11.90 5.92 -10.32
N LEU A 41 11.89 5.12 -9.25
CA LEU A 41 10.92 5.25 -8.16
C LEU A 41 11.05 6.66 -7.55
N LYS A 42 9.92 7.35 -7.40
CA LYS A 42 9.87 8.70 -6.82
C LYS A 42 9.10 8.80 -5.53
N MET A 43 8.26 7.81 -5.25
CA MET A 43 7.37 7.79 -4.09
C MET A 43 6.82 6.39 -3.88
N VAL A 44 6.54 6.03 -2.63
CA VAL A 44 5.75 4.85 -2.26
C VAL A 44 4.48 5.30 -1.56
N MET A 45 3.33 4.74 -1.97
CA MET A 45 2.05 4.98 -1.29
C MET A 45 1.56 3.70 -0.62
N LEU A 46 1.45 3.71 0.70
CA LEU A 46 0.97 2.60 1.52
C LEU A 46 -0.55 2.68 1.69
N VAL A 47 -1.24 1.74 1.05
CA VAL A 47 -2.70 1.70 0.95
C VAL A 47 -3.28 0.77 2.02
N GLY A 48 -3.83 1.35 3.08
CA GLY A 48 -4.46 0.64 4.20
C GLY A 48 -3.51 0.11 5.27
N LYS A 49 -4.09 -0.29 6.41
CA LYS A 49 -3.35 -0.60 7.65
C LYS A 49 -2.28 -1.68 7.52
N LYS A 50 -2.49 -2.70 6.68
CA LYS A 50 -1.53 -3.80 6.50
C LYS A 50 -0.29 -3.38 5.69
N ALA A 51 -0.47 -2.54 4.68
CA ALA A 51 0.66 -1.93 3.99
C ALA A 51 1.37 -0.92 4.91
N GLN A 52 0.60 -0.10 5.63
CA GLN A 52 1.15 0.91 6.55
C GLN A 52 1.97 0.32 7.69
N SER A 53 1.64 -0.88 8.18
CA SER A 53 2.47 -1.56 9.19
C SER A 53 3.88 -1.91 8.72
N ALA A 54 4.13 -1.90 7.41
CA ALA A 54 5.45 -2.12 6.83
C ALA A 54 6.25 -0.81 6.64
N HIS A 55 5.75 0.35 7.08
CA HIS A 55 6.41 1.65 6.87
C HIS A 55 7.89 1.60 7.24
N ALA A 56 8.22 1.21 8.48
CA ALA A 56 9.60 1.25 8.97
C ALA A 56 10.54 0.38 8.13
N ALA A 57 10.08 -0.80 7.71
CA ALA A 57 10.86 -1.70 6.86
C ALA A 57 11.07 -1.11 5.47
N ILE A 58 10.04 -0.52 4.86
CA ILE A 58 10.13 0.09 3.54
C ILE A 58 11.00 1.36 3.58
N ALA A 59 10.90 2.17 4.64
CA ALA A 59 11.73 3.35 4.86
C ALA A 59 13.22 3.00 4.96
N ALA A 60 13.56 1.79 5.41
CA ALA A 60 14.93 1.30 5.42
C ALA A 60 15.42 0.78 4.04
N MET A 61 14.52 0.62 3.07
CA MET A 61 14.82 0.09 1.73
C MET A 61 14.83 1.16 0.64
N VAL A 62 14.26 2.34 0.89
CA VAL A 62 14.11 3.41 -0.11
C VAL A 62 14.41 4.78 0.47
N GLU A 63 14.90 5.69 -0.37
CA GLU A 63 15.16 7.09 -0.01
C GLU A 63 14.07 8.05 -0.52
N VAL A 64 12.94 7.50 -1.00
CA VAL A 64 11.82 8.29 -1.53
C VAL A 64 10.74 8.53 -0.47
N PRO A 65 9.93 9.59 -0.61
CA PRO A 65 8.78 9.81 0.26
C PRO A 65 7.84 8.62 0.33
N ILE A 66 7.37 8.33 1.55
CA ILE A 66 6.37 7.29 1.82
C ILE A 66 5.10 7.97 2.31
N LEU A 67 4.03 7.87 1.54
CA LEU A 67 2.72 8.43 1.85
C LEU A 67 1.72 7.35 2.23
N HIS A 68 0.70 7.70 2.99
CA HIS A 68 -0.33 6.77 3.45
C HIS A 68 -1.69 7.17 2.91
N THR A 69 -2.52 6.18 2.59
CA THR A 69 -3.94 6.41 2.28
C THR A 69 -4.80 5.23 2.74
N TYR A 70 -6.12 5.41 2.74
CA TYR A 70 -7.06 4.36 3.06
C TYR A 70 -7.15 3.31 1.93
N HIS A 71 -7.46 2.06 2.30
CA HIS A 71 -7.68 1.01 1.32
C HIS A 71 -9.05 1.16 0.65
N PRO A 72 -9.16 1.09 -0.69
CA PRO A 72 -10.42 1.26 -1.41
C PRO A 72 -11.31 0.00 -1.37
N SER A 73 -11.28 -0.79 -0.28
CA SER A 73 -12.09 -2.01 -0.21
C SER A 73 -13.55 -1.67 0.06
N ASN A 74 -14.46 -2.52 -0.44
CA ASN A 74 -15.88 -2.44 -0.09
C ASN A 74 -16.09 -2.46 1.43
N LEU A 75 -15.28 -3.21 2.17
CA LEU A 75 -15.36 -3.24 3.64
C LEU A 75 -15.04 -1.88 4.27
N PHE A 76 -14.08 -1.12 3.72
CA PHE A 76 -13.80 0.23 4.19
C PHE A 76 -14.88 1.20 3.71
N LEU A 77 -15.16 1.24 2.40
CA LEU A 77 -16.09 2.18 1.79
C LEU A 77 -17.50 2.07 2.37
N ASN A 78 -18.00 0.85 2.57
CA ASN A 78 -19.37 0.62 3.04
C ASN A 78 -19.50 0.72 4.57
N ARG A 79 -18.39 0.89 5.30
CA ARG A 79 -18.43 1.01 6.77
C ARG A 79 -19.10 2.30 7.23
N ARG A 80 -18.91 3.40 6.48
CA ARG A 80 -19.52 4.69 6.76
C ARG A 80 -19.76 5.45 5.45
N PRO A 81 -20.87 6.19 5.33
CA PRO A 81 -21.22 6.89 4.08
C PRO A 81 -20.16 7.92 3.65
N ASP A 82 -19.43 8.51 4.60
CA ASP A 82 -18.41 9.54 4.34
C ASP A 82 -17.05 8.97 3.92
N ASN A 83 -16.81 7.66 4.07
CA ASN A 83 -15.51 7.06 3.76
C ASN A 83 -15.11 7.22 2.29
N ARG A 84 -16.10 7.23 1.37
CA ARG A 84 -15.83 7.49 -0.03
C ARG A 84 -15.28 8.89 -0.24
N THR A 85 -15.94 9.90 0.32
CA THR A 85 -15.51 11.30 0.22
C THR A 85 -14.15 11.50 0.87
N ARG A 86 -13.90 10.89 2.04
CA ARG A 86 -12.59 10.93 2.71
C ARG A 86 -11.49 10.34 1.84
N LEU A 87 -11.70 9.16 1.26
CA LEU A 87 -10.72 8.53 0.38
C LEU A 87 -10.43 9.40 -0.85
N LEU A 88 -11.46 9.93 -1.50
CA LEU A 88 -11.29 10.80 -2.67
C LEU A 88 -10.54 12.09 -2.32
N TYR A 89 -10.88 12.71 -1.19
CA TYR A 89 -10.19 13.89 -0.69
C TYR A 89 -8.70 13.61 -0.42
N ASP A 90 -8.42 12.50 0.27
CA ASP A 90 -7.06 12.07 0.59
C ASP A 90 -6.25 11.84 -0.69
N LEU A 91 -6.79 11.07 -1.64
CA LEU A 91 -6.14 10.84 -2.94
C LEU A 91 -5.93 12.14 -3.74
N SER A 92 -6.88 13.08 -3.72
CA SER A 92 -6.72 14.37 -4.39
C SER A 92 -5.62 15.23 -3.76
N THR A 93 -5.46 15.16 -2.44
CA THR A 93 -4.41 15.86 -1.71
C THR A 93 -3.05 15.26 -2.02
N LEU A 94 -2.96 13.92 -2.00
CA LEU A 94 -1.73 13.19 -2.31
C LEU A 94 -1.30 13.37 -3.77
N LYS A 95 -2.24 13.60 -4.69
CA LYS A 95 -1.93 13.95 -6.08
C LYS A 95 -1.03 15.19 -6.17
N ALA A 96 -1.19 16.16 -5.27
CA ALA A 96 -0.34 17.36 -5.24
C ALA A 96 1.10 17.08 -4.81
N HIS A 97 1.38 15.90 -4.26
CA HIS A 97 2.74 15.46 -3.92
C HIS A 97 3.39 14.62 -5.02
N LEU A 98 2.67 14.32 -6.10
CA LEU A 98 3.28 13.62 -7.23
C LEU A 98 4.38 14.51 -7.83
N PRO A 99 5.57 13.96 -8.10
CA PRO A 99 6.61 14.70 -8.79
C PRO A 99 6.10 15.19 -10.16
N ASP A 100 6.65 16.30 -10.66
CA ASP A 100 6.27 17.00 -11.90
C ASP A 100 6.44 16.20 -13.21
N ALA A 101 6.46 14.86 -13.15
CA ALA A 101 6.60 13.99 -14.31
C ALA A 101 5.61 12.81 -14.23
N PHE A 102 4.39 13.06 -14.72
CA PHE A 102 3.55 12.09 -15.41
C PHE A 102 3.27 12.60 -16.81
#